data_AF-A0A7Y6XE06-F1
#
_entry.id   AF-A0A7Y6XE06-F1
#
_cell.length_a   1.000
_cell.length_b   1.000
_cell.length_c   1.000
_cell.angle_alpha   90.00
_cell.angle_beta   90.00
_cell.angle_gamma   90.00
#
_symmetry.space_group_name_H-M   'P 1'
#
loop_
_entity.id
_entity.type
_entity.pdbx_description
1 polymer ?
#
loop_
_entity_poly.entity_id
_entity_poly.type
_entity_poly.pdbx_seq_one_letter_code
_entity_poly.pdbx_strand_id
1 'polypeptide(L)'
;MLTVAIASENDAMDAEVYRFLLARMLNVEVQRWPTQIRFDGGGFRRVHKLSETFLNAAALNNVTRALVAIDNDGGSQRCPEHEHTHAPDQHGANEDACRVCWLSQAIPAAWKGTSHRACIVVPIQTLETWLLQLRGDDFGGLSPESRYDRSQLKKQFYGRPLPPSSRCTDLALEQLKRPDALDRLRERKSFQHFASQLQGW
;
A
#
# COMPACT_ATOMS: atom_id res chain seq x y z
N MET A 1 -2.14 -19.14 -10.33
CA MET A 1 -2.15 -18.59 -8.96
C MET A 1 -0.79 -17.99 -8.66
N LEU A 2 -0.75 -16.72 -8.26
CA LEU A 2 0.45 -15.97 -7.90
C LEU A 2 0.53 -15.84 -6.37
N THR A 3 1.62 -16.33 -5.78
CA THR A 3 1.87 -16.14 -4.35
C THR A 3 2.61 -14.83 -4.13
N VAL A 4 2.05 -13.94 -3.30
CA VAL A 4 2.61 -12.62 -2.99
C VAL A 4 2.87 -12.49 -1.49
N ALA A 5 4.06 -12.05 -1.13
CA ALA A 5 4.38 -11.66 0.24
C ALA A 5 3.83 -10.25 0.51
N ILE A 6 2.74 -10.16 1.28
CA ILE A 6 2.09 -8.88 1.60
C ILE A 6 2.37 -8.53 3.06
N ALA A 7 3.01 -7.40 3.30
CA ALA A 7 3.26 -6.83 4.62
C ALA A 7 2.48 -5.52 4.77
N SER A 8 1.76 -5.38 5.88
CA SER A 8 0.98 -4.19 6.19
C SER A 8 0.83 -4.02 7.71
N GLU A 9 0.68 -2.78 8.18
CA GLU A 9 0.52 -2.45 9.61
C GLU A 9 -0.78 -2.98 10.22
N ASN A 10 -1.82 -3.21 9.42
CA ASN A 10 -3.00 -3.97 9.81
C ASN A 10 -3.16 -5.17 8.86
N ASP A 11 -2.48 -6.26 9.19
CA ASP A 11 -2.39 -7.44 8.34
C ASP A 11 -3.75 -8.12 8.10
N ALA A 12 -4.72 -7.96 8.99
CA ALA A 12 -6.03 -8.59 8.84
C ALA A 12 -6.90 -7.93 7.76
N MET A 13 -6.87 -6.60 7.68
CA MET A 13 -7.72 -5.84 6.76
C MET A 13 -6.95 -5.39 5.51
N ASP A 14 -5.91 -4.60 5.70
CA ASP A 14 -5.24 -3.91 4.59
C ASP A 14 -4.57 -4.91 3.64
N ALA A 15 -3.98 -5.98 4.17
CA ALA A 15 -3.33 -6.99 3.34
C ALA A 15 -4.34 -7.74 2.44
N GLU A 16 -5.57 -7.96 2.91
CA GLU A 16 -6.63 -8.60 2.13
C GLU A 16 -7.14 -7.66 1.03
N VAL A 17 -7.26 -6.37 1.33
CA VAL A 17 -7.63 -5.36 0.35
C VAL A 17 -6.57 -5.24 -0.76
N TYR A 18 -5.28 -5.22 -0.40
CA TYR A 18 -4.19 -5.24 -1.39
C TYR A 18 -4.14 -6.54 -2.18
N ARG A 19 -4.35 -7.70 -1.54
CA ARG A 19 -4.43 -9.00 -2.23
C ARG A 19 -5.49 -8.96 -3.32
N PHE A 20 -6.68 -8.44 -3.01
CA PHE A 20 -7.78 -8.32 -3.96
C PHE A 20 -7.45 -7.33 -5.09
N LEU A 21 -6.88 -6.16 -4.77
CA LEU A 21 -6.43 -5.18 -5.77
C LEU A 21 -5.42 -5.77 -6.74
N LEU A 22 -4.39 -6.47 -6.23
CA LEU A 22 -3.39 -7.13 -7.06
C LEU A 22 -4.03 -8.18 -7.98
N ALA A 23 -4.94 -9.00 -7.46
CA ALA A 23 -5.64 -10.00 -8.27
C ALA A 23 -6.43 -9.35 -9.43
N ARG A 24 -7.11 -8.23 -9.13
CA ARG A 24 -7.86 -7.45 -10.13
C ARG A 24 -6.97 -6.79 -11.18
N MET A 25 -5.85 -6.20 -10.76
CA MET A 25 -4.96 -5.47 -11.67
C MET A 25 -4.14 -6.40 -12.57
N LEU A 26 -3.71 -7.54 -12.04
CA LEU A 26 -2.89 -8.52 -12.77
C LEU A 26 -3.74 -9.55 -13.53
N ASN A 27 -5.06 -9.56 -13.33
CA ASN A 27 -5.98 -10.55 -13.89
C ASN A 27 -5.54 -12.00 -13.61
N VAL A 28 -5.03 -12.24 -12.40
CA VAL A 28 -4.63 -13.57 -11.91
C VAL A 28 -5.10 -13.75 -10.48
N GLU A 29 -5.32 -14.99 -10.07
CA GLU A 29 -5.55 -15.28 -8.67
C GLU A 29 -4.30 -14.97 -7.84
N VAL A 30 -4.45 -14.16 -6.79
CA VAL A 30 -3.38 -13.81 -5.86
C VAL A 30 -3.66 -14.44 -4.49
N GLN A 31 -2.69 -15.23 -4.03
CA GLN A 31 -2.66 -15.81 -2.69
C GLN A 31 -1.59 -15.10 -1.84
N ARG A 32 -1.94 -14.76 -0.60
CA ARG A 32 -0.96 -14.22 0.35
C ARG A 32 -0.06 -15.35 0.86
N TRP A 33 1.25 -15.14 0.82
CA TRP A 33 2.21 -16.04 1.46
C TRP A 33 1.97 -16.07 2.98
N PRO A 34 1.74 -17.25 3.60
CA PRO A 34 1.55 -17.34 5.04
C PRO A 34 2.87 -17.11 5.76
N THR A 35 2.92 -16.09 6.63
CA THR A 35 4.09 -15.78 7.45
C THR A 35 3.70 -15.61 8.92
N GLN A 36 4.67 -15.87 9.81
CA GLN A 36 4.56 -15.56 11.24
C GLN A 36 5.12 -14.17 11.57
N ILE A 37 5.75 -13.49 10.61
CA ILE A 37 6.31 -12.15 10.80
C ILE A 37 5.15 -11.16 10.82
N ARG A 38 4.87 -10.58 11.98
CA ARG A 38 3.80 -9.59 12.18
C ARG A 38 4.35 -8.17 12.24
N PHE A 39 3.70 -7.30 11.47
CA PHE A 39 4.00 -5.87 11.38
C PHE A 39 3.10 -5.02 12.30
N ASP A 40 2.16 -5.65 13.01
CA ASP A 40 1.19 -4.99 13.87
C ASP A 40 1.85 -4.20 15.02
N GLY A 41 1.27 -3.04 15.34
CA GLY A 41 1.53 -2.30 16.59
C GLY A 41 2.86 -1.56 16.71
N GLY A 42 3.70 -1.54 15.66
CA GLY A 42 5.00 -0.84 15.70
C GLY A 42 5.21 0.27 14.66
N GLY A 43 4.19 0.57 13.87
CA GLY A 43 4.21 1.62 12.83
C GLY A 43 5.33 1.48 11.80
N PHE A 44 5.60 2.58 11.11
CA PHE A 44 6.56 2.64 10.00
C PHE A 44 7.98 2.16 10.37
N ARG A 45 8.45 2.41 11.60
CA ARG A 45 9.78 1.96 12.08
C ARG A 45 9.89 0.45 12.16
N ARG A 46 8.81 -0.22 12.58
CA ARG A 46 8.75 -1.69 12.61
C ARG A 46 8.73 -2.25 11.19
N VAL A 47 7.97 -1.63 10.28
CA VAL A 47 7.97 -2.01 8.87
C VAL A 47 9.37 -1.93 8.28
N HIS A 48 10.06 -0.81 8.47
CA HIS A 48 11.44 -0.64 8.02
C HIS A 48 12.39 -1.71 8.60
N LYS A 49 12.37 -1.91 9.92
CA LYS A 49 13.25 -2.90 10.59
C LYS A 49 13.01 -4.34 10.13
N LEU A 50 11.76 -4.72 9.85
CA LEU A 50 11.39 -6.10 9.53
C LEU A 50 11.38 -6.41 8.03
N SER A 51 11.43 -5.40 7.16
CA SER A 51 11.28 -5.60 5.71
C SER A 51 12.35 -6.51 5.12
N GLU A 52 13.62 -6.34 5.48
CA GLU A 52 14.69 -7.23 5.02
C GLU A 52 14.46 -8.69 5.47
N THR A 53 14.19 -8.91 6.76
CA THR A 53 13.91 -10.24 7.30
C THR A 53 12.71 -10.89 6.62
N PHE A 54 11.64 -10.13 6.40
CA PHE A 54 10.43 -10.58 5.73
C PHE A 54 10.68 -10.99 4.28
N LEU A 55 11.39 -10.16 3.53
CA LEU A 55 11.70 -10.41 2.12
C LEU A 55 12.68 -11.58 1.96
N ASN A 56 13.67 -11.71 2.85
CA ASN A 56 14.57 -12.87 2.85
C ASN A 56 13.82 -14.16 3.16
N ALA A 57 12.91 -14.14 4.15
CA ALA A 57 12.08 -15.30 4.46
C ALA A 57 11.12 -15.66 3.31
N ALA A 58 10.55 -14.67 2.62
CA ALA A 58 9.73 -14.89 1.43
C ALA A 58 10.54 -15.56 0.31
N ALA A 59 11.76 -15.07 0.06
CA ALA A 59 12.67 -15.62 -0.94
C ALA A 59 13.04 -17.08 -0.64
N LEU A 60 13.29 -17.43 0.62
CA LEU A 60 13.56 -18.81 1.05
C LEU A 60 12.36 -19.76 0.82
N ASN A 61 11.15 -19.21 0.71
CA ASN A 61 9.92 -19.95 0.39
C ASN A 61 9.55 -19.85 -1.10
N ASN A 62 10.51 -19.51 -1.97
CA ASN A 62 10.30 -19.36 -3.42
C ASN A 62 9.25 -18.29 -3.82
N VAL A 63 8.97 -17.34 -2.94
CA VAL A 63 8.10 -16.20 -3.26
C VAL A 63 8.92 -15.16 -4.00
N THR A 64 8.40 -14.70 -5.14
CA THR A 64 9.10 -13.78 -6.06
C THR A 64 8.46 -12.41 -6.19
N ARG A 65 7.28 -12.20 -5.57
CA ARG A 65 6.56 -10.93 -5.60
C ARG A 65 6.21 -10.52 -4.18
N ALA A 66 6.44 -9.26 -3.84
CA ALA A 66 6.16 -8.72 -2.53
C ALA A 66 5.54 -7.33 -2.60
N LEU A 67 4.67 -7.02 -1.63
CA LEU A 67 4.12 -5.69 -1.41
C LEU A 67 4.32 -5.34 0.06
N VAL A 68 4.97 -4.22 0.31
CA VAL A 68 5.14 -3.66 1.66
C VAL A 68 4.36 -2.34 1.72
N ALA A 69 3.27 -2.35 2.48
CA ALA A 69 2.48 -1.17 2.78
C ALA A 69 3.02 -0.50 4.04
N ILE A 70 3.33 0.80 3.96
CA ILE A 70 3.89 1.58 5.06
C ILE A 70 3.03 2.80 5.33
N ASP A 71 2.81 3.13 6.61
CA ASP A 71 2.20 4.41 6.96
C ASP A 71 3.15 5.57 6.71
N ASN A 72 2.65 6.59 6.01
CA ASN A 72 3.39 7.81 5.69
C ASN A 72 3.11 8.94 6.70
N ASP A 73 2.68 8.64 7.95
CA ASP A 73 2.22 9.65 8.94
C ASP A 73 2.96 10.99 8.82
N GLY A 74 2.20 12.03 8.48
CA GLY A 74 2.72 13.36 8.17
C GLY A 74 1.93 14.12 7.10
N GLY A 75 0.99 13.47 6.40
CA GLY A 75 0.13 14.15 5.43
C GLY A 75 0.93 14.97 4.40
N SER A 76 0.44 16.17 4.06
CA SER A 76 1.05 17.13 3.14
C SER A 76 2.51 17.50 3.43
N GLN A 77 3.00 17.30 4.65
CA GLN A 77 4.40 17.64 4.99
C GLN A 77 5.41 16.64 4.43
N ARG A 78 4.96 15.43 4.04
CA ARG A 78 5.85 14.33 3.60
C ARG A 78 5.52 13.81 2.20
N CYS A 79 4.84 14.63 1.39
CA CYS A 79 4.49 14.36 -0.01
C CYS A 79 3.96 12.93 -0.22
N PRO A 80 2.69 12.65 0.16
CA PRO A 80 2.11 11.30 0.08
C PRO A 80 2.06 10.76 -1.35
N GLU A 81 2.12 11.67 -2.33
CA GLU A 81 2.46 11.36 -3.70
C GLU A 81 3.90 11.81 -3.97
N HIS A 82 4.64 11.03 -4.76
CA HIS A 82 5.82 11.54 -5.46
C HIS A 82 5.34 12.61 -6.47
N GLU A 83 4.84 13.75 -5.97
CA GLU A 83 4.40 14.90 -6.78
C GLU A 83 5.54 15.32 -7.72
N HIS A 84 5.24 16.11 -8.75
CA HIS A 84 6.22 16.42 -9.82
C HIS A 84 7.54 17.04 -9.34
N THR A 85 7.58 17.58 -8.12
CA THR A 85 8.78 18.15 -7.48
C THR A 85 9.51 17.17 -6.56
N HIS A 86 9.03 15.95 -6.41
CA HIS A 86 9.58 14.94 -5.52
C HIS A 86 10.89 14.38 -6.09
N ALA A 87 11.98 14.49 -5.32
CA ALA A 87 13.27 13.92 -5.65
C ALA A 87 13.57 12.69 -4.76
N PRO A 88 13.33 11.44 -5.22
CA PRO A 88 13.44 10.24 -4.39
C PRO A 88 14.83 10.09 -3.74
N ASP A 89 15.88 10.46 -4.48
CA ASP A 89 17.27 10.39 -4.04
C ASP A 89 17.59 11.34 -2.88
N GLN A 90 16.85 12.43 -2.73
CA GLN A 90 17.04 13.40 -1.64
C GLN A 90 16.31 12.99 -0.35
N HIS A 91 15.32 12.10 -0.45
CA HIS A 91 14.47 11.70 0.66
C HIS A 91 14.85 10.35 1.28
N GLY A 92 15.53 9.48 0.53
CA GLY A 92 15.87 8.13 1.00
C GLY A 92 16.74 8.08 2.27
N ALA A 93 17.53 9.13 2.53
CA ALA A 93 18.41 9.21 3.70
C ALA A 93 17.78 9.91 4.92
N ASN A 94 16.57 10.47 4.79
CA ASN A 94 15.92 11.26 5.83
C ASN A 94 14.63 10.57 6.31
N GLU A 95 14.63 10.06 7.55
CA GLU A 95 13.44 9.41 8.15
C GLU A 95 12.24 10.35 8.35
N ASP A 96 12.49 11.67 8.30
CA ASP A 96 11.46 12.69 8.37
C ASP A 96 10.91 13.14 7.02
N ALA A 97 11.49 12.67 5.92
CA ALA A 97 11.01 12.93 4.56
C ALA A 97 9.94 11.90 4.14
N CYS A 98 9.97 11.46 2.89
CA CYS A 98 9.03 10.46 2.36
C CYS A 98 9.34 9.06 2.89
N ARG A 99 8.40 8.47 3.64
CA ARG A 99 8.60 7.14 4.22
C ARG A 99 8.58 6.02 3.19
N VAL A 100 7.92 6.23 2.04
CA VAL A 100 8.00 5.31 0.90
C VAL A 100 9.43 5.29 0.35
N CYS A 101 10.07 6.45 0.13
CA CYS A 101 11.46 6.51 -0.33
C CYS A 101 12.42 5.93 0.71
N TRP A 102 12.23 6.30 1.98
CA TRP A 102 13.02 5.79 3.09
C TRP A 102 12.95 4.26 3.18
N LEU A 103 11.74 3.68 3.14
CA LEU A 103 11.57 2.23 3.12
C LEU A 103 12.15 1.59 1.86
N SER A 104 12.03 2.25 0.70
CA SER A 104 12.59 1.76 -0.57
C SER A 104 14.11 1.59 -0.52
N GLN A 105 14.81 2.35 0.33
CA GLN A 105 16.24 2.14 0.59
C GLN A 105 16.51 0.84 1.33
N ALA A 106 15.66 0.46 2.29
CA ALA A 106 15.76 -0.77 3.08
C ALA A 106 15.35 -2.05 2.33
N ILE A 107 14.72 -1.94 1.17
CA ILE A 107 14.44 -3.11 0.32
C ILE A 107 15.77 -3.72 -0.15
N PRO A 108 16.03 -5.02 0.00
CA PRO A 108 17.26 -5.63 -0.49
C PRO A 108 17.40 -5.49 -2.01
N ALA A 109 18.62 -5.31 -2.52
CA ALA A 109 18.86 -5.10 -3.96
C ALA A 109 18.25 -6.19 -4.85
N ALA A 110 18.25 -7.45 -4.37
CA ALA A 110 17.63 -8.59 -5.06
C ALA A 110 16.11 -8.43 -5.30
N TRP A 111 15.45 -7.55 -4.57
CA TRP A 111 14.01 -7.26 -4.64
C TRP A 111 13.68 -5.93 -5.35
N LYS A 112 14.69 -5.12 -5.72
CA LYS A 112 14.50 -3.84 -6.43
C LYS A 112 14.41 -3.98 -7.96
N GLY A 113 14.50 -5.20 -8.50
CA GLY A 113 14.62 -5.47 -9.94
C GLY A 113 13.38 -6.07 -10.59
N THR A 114 13.41 -6.21 -11.92
CA THR A 114 12.32 -6.75 -12.76
C THR A 114 12.48 -8.22 -13.15
N SER A 115 13.67 -8.80 -13.00
CA SER A 115 13.98 -10.08 -13.68
C SER A 115 13.62 -11.33 -12.88
N HIS A 116 13.74 -11.31 -11.55
CA HIS A 116 13.44 -12.50 -10.73
C HIS A 116 12.56 -12.21 -9.52
N ARG A 117 12.88 -11.16 -8.75
CA ARG A 117 12.06 -10.74 -7.59
C ARG A 117 11.78 -9.26 -7.64
N ALA A 118 10.55 -8.90 -7.32
CA ALA A 118 10.10 -7.52 -7.29
C ALA A 118 9.33 -7.24 -6.00
N CYS A 119 9.66 -6.13 -5.34
CA CYS A 119 8.96 -5.61 -4.19
C CYS A 119 8.38 -4.24 -4.51
N ILE A 120 7.09 -4.07 -4.26
CA ILE A 120 6.38 -2.79 -4.33
C ILE A 120 6.31 -2.19 -2.94
N VAL A 121 6.54 -0.89 -2.86
CA VAL A 121 6.29 -0.12 -1.64
C VAL A 121 5.13 0.83 -1.89
N VAL A 122 4.11 0.76 -1.03
CA VAL A 122 2.88 1.56 -1.18
C VAL A 122 2.57 2.34 0.10
N PRO A 123 2.23 3.64 0.00
CA PRO A 123 1.79 4.42 1.15
C PRO A 123 0.37 3.98 1.53
N ILE A 124 0.22 3.39 2.72
CA ILE A 124 -1.06 2.79 3.14
C ILE A 124 -2.18 3.82 3.31
N GLN A 125 -1.83 5.08 3.59
CA GLN A 125 -2.76 6.19 3.72
C GLN A 125 -3.57 6.45 2.43
N THR A 126 -3.01 6.10 1.26
CA THR A 126 -3.71 6.27 -0.02
C THR A 126 -4.85 5.29 -0.21
N LEU A 127 -4.85 4.17 0.54
CA LEU A 127 -5.88 3.16 0.42
C LEU A 127 -7.26 3.71 0.79
N GLU A 128 -7.35 4.43 1.91
CA GLU A 128 -8.63 5.02 2.31
C GLU A 128 -9.08 6.12 1.33
N THR A 129 -8.16 6.88 0.73
CA THR A 129 -8.50 7.82 -0.35
C THR A 129 -9.13 7.11 -1.54
N TRP A 130 -8.53 6.01 -1.99
CA TRP A 130 -9.03 5.21 -3.12
C TRP A 130 -10.43 4.71 -2.83
N LEU A 131 -10.66 4.19 -1.63
CA LEU A 131 -11.96 3.69 -1.19
C LEU A 131 -13.03 4.79 -1.12
N LEU A 132 -12.69 5.97 -0.59
CA LEU A 132 -13.60 7.13 -0.57
C LEU A 132 -13.97 7.60 -1.98
N GLN A 133 -13.00 7.71 -2.88
CA GLN A 133 -13.31 8.06 -4.28
C GLN A 133 -14.23 7.02 -4.91
N LEU A 134 -13.97 5.72 -4.71
CA LEU A 134 -14.87 4.67 -5.20
C LEU A 134 -16.28 4.81 -4.64
N ARG A 135 -16.44 5.17 -3.38
CA ARG A 135 -17.75 5.46 -2.78
C ARG A 135 -18.46 6.67 -3.41
N GLY A 136 -17.72 7.55 -4.08
CA GLY A 136 -18.25 8.73 -4.77
C GLY A 136 -17.97 10.04 -4.05
N ASP A 137 -17.12 10.02 -3.01
CA ASP A 137 -16.68 11.24 -2.34
C ASP A 137 -15.85 12.09 -3.31
N ASP A 138 -16.25 13.35 -3.47
CA ASP A 138 -15.52 14.35 -4.24
C ASP A 138 -14.62 15.19 -3.33
N PHE A 139 -13.40 15.44 -3.80
CA PHE A 139 -12.38 16.19 -3.09
C PHE A 139 -12.00 17.50 -3.80
N GLY A 140 -12.74 17.90 -4.84
CA GLY A 140 -12.50 19.16 -5.55
C GLY A 140 -11.09 19.25 -6.15
N GLY A 141 -10.55 18.13 -6.63
CA GLY A 141 -9.21 18.04 -7.22
C GLY A 141 -8.05 17.94 -6.23
N LEU A 142 -8.29 17.97 -4.92
CA LEU A 142 -7.24 17.85 -3.91
C LEU A 142 -7.14 16.40 -3.41
N SER A 143 -5.92 15.90 -3.17
CA SER A 143 -5.72 14.57 -2.59
C SER A 143 -5.99 14.62 -1.07
N PRO A 144 -7.06 14.01 -0.53
CA PRO A 144 -7.44 14.11 0.88
C PRO A 144 -6.39 13.53 1.84
N GLU A 145 -5.56 12.59 1.40
CA GLU A 145 -4.37 12.08 2.10
C GLU A 145 -3.30 13.16 2.35
N SER A 146 -3.32 14.27 1.61
CA SER A 146 -2.50 15.43 1.92
C SER A 146 -3.02 16.21 3.13
N ARG A 147 -4.31 16.11 3.47
CA ARG A 147 -4.95 16.95 4.48
C ARG A 147 -5.27 16.23 5.78
N TYR A 148 -5.64 14.97 5.65
CA TYR A 148 -6.19 14.19 6.75
C TYR A 148 -5.26 13.05 7.10
N ASP A 149 -5.09 12.83 8.40
CA ASP A 149 -4.46 11.62 8.88
C ASP A 149 -5.29 10.38 8.49
N ARG A 150 -4.62 9.23 8.46
CA ARG A 150 -5.25 7.97 8.09
C ARG A 150 -6.43 7.59 9.00
N SER A 151 -6.36 7.92 10.29
CA SER A 151 -7.43 7.62 11.26
C SER A 151 -8.72 8.37 10.90
N GLN A 152 -8.61 9.62 10.45
CA GLN A 152 -9.73 10.41 9.96
C GLN A 152 -10.30 9.84 8.67
N LEU A 153 -9.45 9.51 7.69
CA LEU A 153 -9.88 8.91 6.42
C LEU A 153 -10.59 7.56 6.64
N LYS A 154 -10.06 6.70 7.53
CA LYS A 154 -10.71 5.45 7.94
C LYS A 154 -12.10 5.70 8.51
N LYS A 155 -12.23 6.64 9.44
CA LYS A 155 -13.53 6.98 10.05
C LYS A 155 -14.49 7.60 9.04
N GLN A 156 -14.01 8.36 8.07
CA GLN A 156 -14.83 8.91 6.99
C GLN A 156 -15.38 7.81 6.09
N PHE A 157 -14.55 6.80 5.75
CA PHE A 157 -14.98 5.70 4.88
C PHE A 157 -15.86 4.67 5.60
N TYR A 158 -15.38 4.14 6.73
CA TYR A 158 -16.02 3.03 7.46
C TYR A 158 -17.07 3.47 8.48
N GLY A 159 -17.12 4.75 8.84
CA GLY A 159 -18.04 5.30 9.82
C GLY A 159 -17.47 5.47 11.23
N ARG A 160 -18.32 6.00 12.12
CA ARG A 160 -18.04 6.22 13.55
C ARG A 160 -19.18 5.61 14.38
N PRO A 161 -18.91 4.69 15.33
CA PRO A 161 -17.61 4.09 15.65
C PRO A 161 -17.04 3.24 14.50
N LEU A 162 -15.73 2.98 14.54
CA LEU A 162 -15.10 2.11 13.53
C LEU A 162 -15.63 0.67 13.71
N PRO A 163 -16.11 0.01 12.64
CA PRO A 163 -16.61 -1.35 12.75
C PRO A 163 -15.44 -2.36 12.91
N PRO A 164 -15.74 -3.63 13.26
CA PRO A 164 -14.72 -4.69 13.32
C PRO A 164 -13.95 -4.83 12.00
N SER A 165 -12.70 -5.31 12.07
CA SER A 165 -11.83 -5.43 10.88
C SER A 165 -12.45 -6.26 9.76
N SER A 166 -13.17 -7.34 10.06
CA SER A 166 -13.89 -8.15 9.05
C SER A 166 -14.90 -7.32 8.27
N ARG A 167 -15.71 -6.51 8.98
CA ARG A 167 -16.69 -5.64 8.33
C ARG A 167 -16.03 -4.50 7.55
N CYS A 168 -14.90 -3.99 8.02
CA CYS A 168 -14.09 -3.04 7.25
C CYS A 168 -13.63 -3.67 5.93
N THR A 169 -13.08 -4.89 5.97
CA THR A 169 -12.66 -5.64 4.78
C THR A 169 -13.83 -5.82 3.81
N ASP A 170 -14.99 -6.25 4.29
CA ASP A 170 -16.17 -6.43 3.43
C ASP A 170 -16.56 -5.13 2.71
N LEU A 171 -16.65 -4.02 3.43
CA LEU A 171 -17.00 -2.71 2.86
C LEU A 171 -15.98 -2.23 1.82
N ALA A 172 -14.69 -2.44 2.07
CA ALA A 172 -13.63 -2.10 1.13
C ALA A 172 -13.72 -2.96 -0.14
N LEU A 173 -13.91 -4.28 0.02
CA LEU A 173 -14.04 -5.22 -1.09
C LEU A 173 -15.33 -4.99 -1.89
N GLU A 174 -16.43 -4.58 -1.26
CA GLU A 174 -17.68 -4.20 -1.95
C GLU A 174 -17.42 -3.07 -2.96
N GLN A 175 -16.67 -2.02 -2.58
CA GLN A 175 -16.31 -0.94 -3.50
C GLN A 175 -15.37 -1.42 -4.61
N LEU A 176 -14.37 -2.23 -4.26
CA LEU A 176 -13.39 -2.72 -5.23
C LEU A 176 -13.99 -3.73 -6.22
N LYS A 177 -15.02 -4.49 -5.83
CA LYS A 177 -15.72 -5.46 -6.70
C LYS A 177 -16.51 -4.82 -7.83
N ARG A 178 -16.76 -3.51 -7.78
CA ARG A 178 -17.46 -2.81 -8.86
C ARG A 178 -16.70 -2.93 -10.19
N PRO A 179 -17.41 -3.05 -11.34
CA PRO A 179 -16.77 -3.18 -12.65
C PRO A 179 -15.90 -1.97 -13.02
N ASP A 180 -16.37 -0.77 -12.68
CA ASP A 180 -15.73 0.53 -12.97
C ASP A 180 -14.60 0.89 -11.99
N ALA A 181 -14.35 0.07 -10.96
CA ALA A 181 -13.47 0.45 -9.86
C ALA A 181 -12.04 0.77 -10.33
N LEU A 182 -11.43 -0.09 -11.15
CA LEU A 182 -10.05 0.14 -11.61
C LEU A 182 -9.94 1.37 -12.50
N ASP A 183 -10.95 1.63 -13.34
CA ASP A 183 -10.94 2.79 -14.23
C ASP A 183 -11.02 4.10 -13.44
N ARG A 184 -11.90 4.15 -12.44
CA ARG A 184 -11.99 5.30 -11.52
C ARG A 184 -10.72 5.48 -10.70
N LEU A 185 -10.10 4.40 -10.21
CA LEU A 185 -8.84 4.50 -9.48
C LEU A 185 -7.70 5.00 -10.37
N ARG A 186 -7.65 4.62 -11.66
CA ARG A 186 -6.64 5.12 -12.61
C ARG A 186 -6.68 6.63 -12.83
N GLU A 187 -7.76 7.31 -12.46
CA GLU A 187 -7.83 8.78 -12.48
C GLU A 187 -6.94 9.42 -11.38
N ARG A 188 -6.50 8.64 -10.38
CA ARG A 188 -5.64 9.13 -9.29
C ARG A 188 -4.16 8.91 -9.56
N LYS A 189 -3.38 9.96 -9.32
CA LYS A 189 -1.92 9.91 -9.36
C LYS A 189 -1.33 8.90 -8.38
N SER A 190 -1.83 8.84 -7.14
CA SER A 190 -1.37 7.86 -6.15
C SER A 190 -1.57 6.41 -6.62
N PHE A 191 -2.69 6.11 -7.26
CA PHE A 191 -2.96 4.79 -7.84
C PHE A 191 -2.15 4.53 -9.12
N GLN A 192 -1.97 5.54 -9.98
CA GLN A 192 -1.10 5.44 -11.16
C GLN A 192 0.34 5.07 -10.77
N HIS A 193 0.87 5.66 -9.70
CA HIS A 193 2.19 5.32 -9.17
C HIS A 193 2.26 3.88 -8.64
N PHE A 194 1.23 3.42 -7.94
CA PHE A 194 1.12 2.01 -7.55
C PHE A 194 1.08 1.09 -8.78
N ALA A 195 0.28 1.44 -9.79
CA ALA A 195 0.16 0.68 -11.03
C ALA A 195 1.46 0.65 -11.84
N SER A 196 2.25 1.73 -11.87
CA SER A 196 3.53 1.74 -12.58
C SER A 196 4.56 0.81 -11.95
N GLN A 197 4.55 0.65 -10.62
CA GLN A 197 5.43 -0.31 -9.95
C GLN A 197 5.08 -1.78 -10.31
N LEU A 198 3.82 -2.05 -10.62
CA LEU A 198 3.36 -3.38 -11.08
C LEU A 198 3.78 -3.72 -12.51
N GLN A 199 4.11 -2.75 -13.35
CA GLN A 199 4.56 -3.03 -14.72
C GLN A 199 5.88 -3.81 -14.78
N GLY A 200 6.65 -3.81 -13.68
CA GLY A 200 7.86 -4.59 -13.52
C GLY A 200 7.66 -6.02 -12.99
N TRP A 201 6.40 -6.45 -12.80
CA TRP A 201 6.07 -7.77 -12.23
C TRP A 201 5.82 -8.85 -13.29
#